data_AF-A0A158J1Y4-F1
#
_entry.id   AF-A0A158J1Y4-F1
#
_cell.length_a   1.000
_cell.length_b   1.000
_cell.length_c   1.000
_cell.angle_alpha   90.00
_cell.angle_beta   90.00
_cell.angle_gamma   90.00
#
_symmetry.space_group_name_H-M   'P 1'
#
loop_
_entity.id
_entity.type
_entity.pdbx_description
1 polymer ?
#
loop_
_entity_poly.entity_id
_entity_poly.type
_entity_poly.pdbx_seq_one_letter_code
_entity_poly.pdbx_strand_id
1 'polypeptide(L)'
;MAFAVAVDVSLHRREQIEFHQQMQTRKIVEHIDKMIYEDGRRAVSDLANEISALPLQLYTQLVLQVELVYTVLQYAPLYYVQREPVALANFRWRVDQKDRIPNRYEKVFRKILPALLQSKGLREPMISLEGADYRHFKRFEYEPGKEPNYLKETYGLDAPEAATNSVNVGKLVNDDFRYVDSETFSGVQVADLIASGVRRVLRSNFDSPEKVALALGMNMLQAPKGKTTIRLLSLDQAGHVDERQRRVFDSWADTPGHFDLTKQAR
;
A
#
# COMPACT_ATOMS: atom_id res chain seq x y z
N MET A 1 -16.74 -1.07 2.06
CA MET A 1 -15.63 -1.65 1.26
C MET A 1 -14.36 -1.57 2.08
N ALA A 2 -13.61 -2.66 2.18
CA ALA A 2 -12.35 -2.75 2.91
C ALA A 2 -11.27 -3.47 2.11
N PHE A 3 -10.02 -3.17 2.46
CA PHE A 3 -8.81 -3.81 1.95
C PHE A 3 -7.97 -4.25 3.15
N ALA A 4 -7.25 -5.35 3.02
CA ALA A 4 -6.37 -5.83 4.08
C ALA A 4 -5.05 -6.33 3.49
N VAL A 5 -3.98 -6.03 4.22
CA VAL A 5 -2.66 -6.60 4.02
C VAL A 5 -2.26 -7.32 5.30
N ALA A 6 -1.58 -8.45 5.17
CA ALA A 6 -1.08 -9.21 6.31
C ALA A 6 0.33 -9.75 6.01
N VAL A 7 1.05 -10.03 7.07
CA VAL A 7 2.39 -10.64 7.05
C VAL A 7 2.47 -11.68 8.14
N ASP A 8 3.15 -12.78 7.86
CA ASP A 8 3.57 -13.72 8.88
C ASP A 8 5.02 -13.43 9.28
N VAL A 9 5.19 -12.60 10.31
CA VAL A 9 6.53 -12.22 10.78
C VAL A 9 7.24 -13.41 11.44
N SER A 10 6.53 -14.46 11.86
CA SER A 10 7.14 -15.59 12.59
C SER A 10 8.12 -16.40 11.71
N LEU A 11 7.93 -16.36 10.39
CA LEU A 11 8.77 -17.05 9.41
C LEU A 11 9.80 -16.13 8.76
N HIS A 12 9.79 -14.83 9.07
CA HIS A 12 10.78 -13.91 8.53
C HIS A 12 12.12 -14.05 9.24
N ARG A 13 13.17 -14.29 8.47
CA ARG A 13 14.53 -14.13 8.99
C ARG A 13 14.84 -12.66 9.20
N ARG A 14 15.31 -12.33 10.41
CA ARG A 14 15.71 -10.97 10.78
C ARG A 14 16.67 -10.34 9.77
N GLU A 15 17.68 -11.10 9.36
CA GLU A 15 18.70 -10.67 8.39
C GLU A 15 18.11 -10.28 7.03
N GLN A 16 17.02 -10.91 6.60
CA GLN A 16 16.36 -10.60 5.34
C GLN A 16 15.56 -9.30 5.43
N ILE A 17 14.95 -9.02 6.59
CA ILE A 17 14.30 -7.73 6.84
C ILE A 17 15.35 -6.61 6.89
N GLU A 18 16.47 -6.83 7.58
CA GLU A 18 17.61 -5.89 7.63
C GLU A 18 18.17 -5.63 6.23
N PHE A 19 18.38 -6.69 5.44
CA PHE A 19 18.82 -6.57 4.06
C PHE A 19 17.84 -5.77 3.21
N HIS A 20 16.53 -6.05 3.32
CA HIS A 20 15.49 -5.31 2.61
C HIS A 20 15.49 -3.83 3.01
N GLN A 21 15.58 -3.50 4.31
CA GLN A 21 15.67 -2.13 4.81
C GLN A 21 16.90 -1.41 4.23
N GLN A 22 18.08 -2.02 4.33
CA GLN A 22 19.33 -1.44 3.81
C GLN A 22 19.30 -1.27 2.29
N MET A 23 18.71 -2.22 1.56
CA MET A 23 18.49 -2.10 0.11
C MET A 23 17.60 -0.90 -0.22
N GLN A 24 16.48 -0.71 0.50
CA GLN A 24 15.61 0.44 0.26
C GLN A 24 16.30 1.77 0.59
N THR A 25 17.00 1.86 1.73
CA THR A 25 17.77 3.05 2.10
C THR A 25 18.82 3.39 1.04
N ARG A 26 19.56 2.40 0.51
CA ARG A 26 20.53 2.62 -0.57
C ARG A 26 19.88 3.11 -1.85
N LYS A 27 18.74 2.53 -2.25
CA LYS A 27 18.00 2.96 -3.44
C LYS A 27 17.49 4.40 -3.35
N ILE A 28 17.11 4.86 -2.15
CA ILE A 28 16.67 6.24 -1.95
C ILE A 28 17.78 7.25 -2.27
N VAL A 29 19.02 6.95 -1.89
CA VAL A 29 20.17 7.84 -2.11
C VAL A 29 20.95 7.55 -3.39
N GLU A 30 20.59 6.52 -4.14
CA GLU A 30 21.33 6.02 -5.32
C GLU A 30 21.57 7.08 -6.40
N HIS A 31 20.68 8.08 -6.50
CA HIS A 31 20.76 9.14 -7.49
C HIS A 31 20.79 10.54 -6.86
N ILE A 32 21.24 10.64 -5.61
CA ILE A 32 21.32 11.91 -4.90
C ILE A 32 22.28 12.91 -5.57
N ASP A 33 23.30 12.41 -6.26
CA ASP A 33 24.28 13.15 -7.04
C ASP A 33 23.65 13.87 -8.24
N LYS A 34 22.60 13.29 -8.84
CA LYS A 34 21.86 13.86 -9.98
C LYS A 34 20.94 15.01 -9.62
N MET A 35 20.66 15.22 -8.33
CA MET A 35 19.77 16.30 -7.89
C MET A 35 20.46 17.66 -8.03
N ILE A 36 19.75 18.67 -8.55
CA ILE A 36 20.33 20.00 -8.77
C ILE A 36 20.29 20.84 -7.47
N TYR A 37 19.26 20.65 -6.64
CA TYR A 37 19.01 21.47 -5.45
C TYR A 37 19.51 20.80 -4.16
N GLU A 38 20.31 21.54 -3.38
CA GLU A 38 20.86 21.07 -2.10
C GLU A 38 19.77 20.72 -1.07
N ASP A 39 18.68 21.50 -1.00
CA ASP A 39 17.56 21.18 -0.11
C ASP A 39 16.90 19.84 -0.48
N GLY A 40 16.86 19.51 -1.77
CA GLY A 40 16.41 18.22 -2.26
C GLY A 40 17.35 17.08 -1.82
N ARG A 41 18.68 17.28 -1.95
CA ARG A 41 19.68 16.30 -1.49
C ARG A 41 19.53 16.04 0.01
N ARG A 42 19.39 17.09 0.81
CA ARG A 42 19.16 17.00 2.26
C ARG A 42 17.86 16.25 2.57
N ALA A 43 16.75 16.59 1.91
CA ALA A 43 15.48 15.91 2.12
C ALA A 43 15.55 14.40 1.81
N VAL A 44 16.24 14.01 0.74
CA VAL A 44 16.44 12.59 0.36
C VAL A 44 17.36 11.88 1.36
N SER A 45 18.41 12.55 1.85
CA SER A 45 19.31 12.00 2.87
C SER A 45 18.59 11.81 4.20
N ASP A 46 17.81 12.80 4.63
CA ASP A 46 16.99 12.75 5.84
C ASP A 46 15.97 11.61 5.75
N LEU A 47 15.31 11.46 4.60
CA LEU A 47 14.39 10.35 4.33
C LEU A 47 15.08 8.99 4.49
N ALA A 48 16.25 8.81 3.87
CA ALA A 48 17.01 7.57 3.94
C ALA A 48 17.42 7.24 5.39
N ASN A 49 17.90 8.25 6.13
CA ASN A 49 18.28 8.15 7.54
C ASN A 49 17.10 7.84 8.46
N GLU A 50 15.94 8.47 8.22
CA GLU A 50 14.71 8.20 8.96
C GLU A 50 14.27 6.74 8.78
N ILE A 51 14.33 6.20 7.56
CA ILE A 51 13.97 4.81 7.26
C ILE A 51 14.98 3.82 7.85
N SER A 52 16.28 4.07 7.73
CA SER A 52 17.31 3.17 8.27
C SER A 52 17.31 3.13 9.80
N ALA A 53 16.87 4.21 10.45
CA ALA A 53 16.77 4.29 11.90
C ALA A 53 15.51 3.63 12.48
N LEU A 54 14.57 3.16 11.66
CA LEU A 54 13.37 2.47 12.15
C LEU A 54 13.75 1.08 12.71
N PRO A 55 13.26 0.73 13.90
CA PRO A 55 13.23 -0.66 14.34
C PRO A 55 12.57 -1.55 13.29
N LEU A 56 13.09 -2.77 13.07
CA LEU A 56 12.62 -3.67 12.00
C LEU A 56 11.12 -3.95 12.02
N GLN A 57 10.51 -3.97 13.22
CA GLN A 57 9.07 -4.10 13.37
C GLN A 57 8.32 -2.90 12.78
N LEU A 58 8.76 -1.68 13.10
CA LEU A 58 8.16 -0.44 12.57
C LEU A 58 8.46 -0.30 11.07
N TYR A 59 9.63 -0.72 10.62
CA TYR A 59 9.95 -0.80 9.21
C TYR A 59 9.01 -1.77 8.45
N THR A 60 8.78 -2.96 9.01
CA THR A 60 7.82 -3.92 8.43
C THR A 60 6.42 -3.31 8.37
N GLN A 61 5.99 -2.65 9.46
CA GLN A 61 4.71 -1.94 9.48
C GLN A 61 4.63 -0.85 8.40
N LEU A 62 5.69 -0.06 8.21
CA LEU A 62 5.77 0.96 7.16
C LEU A 62 5.52 0.36 5.78
N VAL A 63 6.22 -0.71 5.43
CA VAL A 63 6.07 -1.34 4.11
C VAL A 63 4.63 -1.84 3.90
N LEU A 64 4.03 -2.47 4.89
CA LEU A 64 2.64 -2.93 4.81
C LEU A 64 1.66 -1.78 4.65
N GLN A 65 1.82 -0.69 5.43
CA GLN A 65 0.93 0.46 5.35
C GLN A 65 1.04 1.16 3.99
N VAL A 66 2.24 1.27 3.43
CA VAL A 66 2.45 1.79 2.07
C VAL A 66 1.75 0.91 1.03
N GLU A 67 1.90 -0.42 1.13
CA GLU A 67 1.22 -1.35 0.23
C GLU A 67 -0.30 -1.32 0.37
N LEU A 68 -0.83 -1.13 1.58
CA LEU A 68 -2.26 -0.96 1.82
C LEU A 68 -2.79 0.31 1.17
N VAL A 69 -2.15 1.45 1.42
CA VAL A 69 -2.54 2.74 0.83
C VAL A 69 -2.48 2.67 -0.69
N TYR A 70 -1.40 2.09 -1.24
CA TYR A 70 -1.28 1.88 -2.68
C TYR A 70 -2.41 1.01 -3.24
N THR A 71 -2.77 -0.08 -2.54
CA THR A 71 -3.89 -0.96 -2.94
C THR A 71 -5.22 -0.20 -2.95
N VAL A 72 -5.47 0.64 -1.93
CA VAL A 72 -6.65 1.51 -1.87
C VAL A 72 -6.66 2.44 -3.08
N LEU A 73 -5.55 3.09 -3.40
CA LEU A 73 -5.46 4.00 -4.54
C LEU A 73 -5.65 3.29 -5.89
N GLN A 74 -5.19 2.04 -6.03
CA GLN A 74 -5.39 1.28 -7.27
C GLN A 74 -6.86 0.91 -7.51
N TYR A 75 -7.58 0.50 -6.48
CA TYR A 75 -8.89 -0.15 -6.69
C TYR A 75 -10.10 0.66 -6.21
N ALA A 76 -9.95 1.50 -5.19
CA ALA A 76 -11.06 2.31 -4.71
C ALA A 76 -11.58 3.28 -5.78
N PRO A 77 -10.73 3.97 -6.57
CA PRO A 77 -11.22 4.83 -7.64
C PRO A 77 -12.06 4.08 -8.67
N LEU A 78 -11.67 2.86 -9.05
CA LEU A 78 -12.44 2.02 -9.98
C LEU A 78 -13.79 1.62 -9.40
N TYR A 79 -13.84 1.33 -8.10
CA TYR A 79 -15.09 0.98 -7.43
C TYR A 79 -16.06 2.17 -7.41
N TYR A 80 -15.55 3.35 -7.03
CA TYR A 80 -16.36 4.55 -6.85
C TYR A 80 -16.73 5.22 -8.17
N VAL A 81 -15.88 5.20 -9.21
CA VAL A 81 -16.24 5.78 -10.52
C VAL A 81 -17.46 5.10 -11.16
N GLN A 82 -17.73 3.84 -10.81
CA GLN A 82 -18.87 3.08 -11.33
C GLN A 82 -20.15 3.26 -10.51
N ARG A 83 -20.05 3.79 -9.27
CA ARG A 83 -21.14 3.74 -8.28
C ARG A 83 -21.48 5.09 -7.68
N GLU A 84 -20.46 5.87 -7.33
CA GLU A 84 -20.58 7.19 -6.73
C GLU A 84 -19.40 8.08 -7.20
N PRO A 85 -19.42 8.56 -8.45
CA PRO A 85 -18.30 9.33 -9.02
C PRO A 85 -17.94 10.58 -8.21
N VAL A 86 -18.92 11.22 -7.59
CA VAL A 86 -18.74 12.43 -6.76
C VAL A 86 -17.80 12.17 -5.57
N ALA A 87 -17.78 10.94 -5.04
CA ALA A 87 -16.88 10.57 -3.95
C ALA A 87 -15.40 10.72 -4.31
N LEU A 88 -15.04 10.63 -5.60
CA LEU A 88 -13.67 10.80 -6.08
C LEU A 88 -13.13 12.22 -5.89
N ALA A 89 -13.96 13.21 -5.55
CA ALA A 89 -13.50 14.56 -5.20
C ALA A 89 -12.84 14.63 -3.81
N ASN A 90 -12.97 13.59 -2.97
CA ASN A 90 -12.56 13.64 -1.56
C ASN A 90 -11.81 12.39 -1.13
N PHE A 91 -10.49 12.49 -0.97
CA PHE A 91 -9.66 11.48 -0.31
C PHE A 91 -9.36 11.94 1.11
N ARG A 92 -10.00 11.30 2.09
CA ARG A 92 -9.85 11.64 3.51
C ARG A 92 -9.15 10.51 4.24
N TRP A 93 -7.90 10.71 4.61
CA TRP A 93 -7.10 9.74 5.34
C TRP A 93 -7.28 9.97 6.83
N ARG A 94 -7.82 8.97 7.53
CA ARG A 94 -7.99 8.93 8.98
C ARG A 94 -7.27 7.70 9.48
N VAL A 95 -6.19 7.93 10.21
CA VAL A 95 -5.33 6.85 10.73
C VAL A 95 -5.42 6.87 12.25
N ASP A 96 -5.67 5.70 12.84
CA ASP A 96 -5.69 5.51 14.30
C ASP A 96 -4.37 6.00 14.91
N GLN A 97 -4.47 6.99 15.79
CA GLN A 97 -3.33 7.56 16.48
C GLN A 97 -3.02 6.70 17.72
N LYS A 98 -1.76 6.27 17.88
CA LYS A 98 -1.42 5.37 18.99
C LYS A 98 -1.36 6.04 20.36
N ASP A 99 -1.02 7.32 20.39
CA ASP A 99 -0.91 8.14 21.60
C ASP A 99 -1.52 9.52 21.38
N ARG A 100 -1.66 10.35 22.42
CA ARG A 100 -2.21 11.72 22.28
C ARG A 100 -1.43 12.64 21.34
N ILE A 101 -0.13 12.38 21.16
CA ILE A 101 0.76 13.16 20.28
C ILE A 101 1.35 12.19 19.25
N PRO A 102 1.40 12.56 17.95
CA PRO A 102 1.97 11.68 16.95
C PRO A 102 3.42 11.33 17.26
N ASN A 103 3.72 10.04 17.32
CA ASN A 103 5.05 9.55 17.62
C ASN A 103 6.00 9.74 16.41
N ARG A 104 7.28 9.41 16.61
CA ARG A 104 8.30 9.55 15.56
C ARG A 104 7.93 8.76 14.30
N TYR A 105 7.42 7.53 14.46
CA TYR A 105 7.02 6.70 13.34
C TYR A 105 5.89 7.35 12.53
N GLU A 106 4.85 7.84 13.19
CA GLU A 106 3.70 8.48 12.53
C GLU A 106 4.12 9.75 11.76
N LYS A 107 5.06 10.53 12.31
CA LYS A 107 5.63 11.68 11.61
C LYS A 107 6.40 11.26 10.36
N VAL A 108 7.27 10.25 10.49
CA VAL A 108 8.02 9.67 9.37
C VAL A 108 7.05 9.13 8.32
N PHE A 109 6.13 8.23 8.69
CA PHE A 109 5.15 7.63 7.78
C PHE A 109 4.43 8.68 6.93
N ARG A 110 3.84 9.71 7.55
CA ARG A 110 3.12 10.76 6.82
C ARG A 110 4.04 11.53 5.85
N LYS A 111 5.26 11.86 6.29
CA LYS A 111 6.25 12.60 5.49
C LYS A 111 6.67 11.80 4.25
N ILE A 112 6.89 10.50 4.40
CA ILE A 112 7.55 9.67 3.38
C ILE A 112 6.57 8.96 2.44
N LEU A 113 5.32 8.78 2.86
CA LEU A 113 4.29 8.04 2.13
C LEU A 113 4.11 8.51 0.68
N PRO A 114 4.00 9.81 0.35
CA PRO A 114 3.82 10.25 -1.04
C PRO A 114 4.96 9.84 -1.97
N ALA A 115 6.21 9.97 -1.51
CA ALA A 115 7.39 9.62 -2.31
C ALA A 115 7.45 8.11 -2.59
N LEU A 116 7.13 7.29 -1.59
CA LEU A 116 7.07 5.83 -1.75
C LEU A 116 5.94 5.41 -2.69
N LEU A 117 4.77 6.04 -2.60
CA LEU A 117 3.65 5.78 -3.50
C LEU A 117 3.95 6.22 -4.93
N GLN A 118 4.61 7.37 -5.12
CA GLN A 118 5.03 7.82 -6.45
C GLN A 118 6.04 6.85 -7.08
N SER A 119 7.06 6.44 -6.33
CA SER A 119 8.04 5.44 -6.79
C SER A 119 7.37 4.11 -7.20
N LYS A 120 6.37 3.68 -6.44
CA LYS A 120 5.58 2.49 -6.80
C LYS A 120 4.69 2.73 -8.03
N GLY A 121 4.06 3.90 -8.12
CA GLY A 121 3.22 4.32 -9.26
C GLY A 121 3.98 4.41 -10.58
N LEU A 122 5.28 4.74 -10.57
CA LEU A 122 6.12 4.73 -11.77
C LEU A 122 6.33 3.31 -12.33
N ARG A 123 6.40 2.30 -11.46
CA ARG A 123 6.56 0.89 -11.87
C ARG A 123 5.23 0.22 -12.18
N GLU A 124 4.21 0.58 -11.40
CA GLU A 124 2.86 0.04 -11.49
C GLU A 124 1.88 1.23 -11.51
N PRO A 125 1.57 1.80 -12.70
CA PRO A 125 0.68 2.95 -12.81
C PRO A 125 -0.73 2.67 -12.30
N MET A 126 -1.44 3.73 -11.87
CA MET A 126 -2.86 3.62 -11.53
C MET A 126 -3.67 3.21 -12.76
N ILE A 127 -4.51 2.19 -12.59
CA ILE A 127 -5.44 1.79 -13.65
C ILE A 127 -6.68 2.69 -13.65
N SER A 128 -7.29 2.88 -14.81
CA SER A 128 -8.53 3.63 -14.99
C SER A 128 -9.50 2.86 -15.88
N LEU A 129 -10.79 3.02 -15.66
CA LEU A 129 -11.83 2.43 -16.51
C LEU A 129 -12.12 3.36 -17.68
N GLU A 130 -11.98 2.85 -18.91
CA GLU A 130 -12.33 3.60 -20.11
C GLU A 130 -13.81 3.99 -20.11
N GLY A 131 -14.12 5.23 -20.49
CA GLY A 131 -15.48 5.76 -20.57
C GLY A 131 -16.13 6.14 -19.23
N ALA A 132 -15.47 5.96 -18.09
CA ALA A 132 -16.03 6.30 -16.78
C ALA A 132 -15.86 7.79 -16.43
N ASP A 133 -16.73 8.31 -15.56
CA ASP A 133 -16.75 9.73 -15.21
C ASP A 133 -15.75 10.10 -14.09
N TYR A 134 -14.54 10.48 -14.50
CA TYR A 134 -13.48 10.94 -13.60
C TYR A 134 -13.45 12.46 -13.36
N ARG A 135 -14.48 13.22 -13.76
CA ARG A 135 -14.46 14.70 -13.64
C ARG A 135 -14.18 15.20 -12.22
N HIS A 136 -14.66 14.47 -11.21
CA HIS A 136 -14.44 14.77 -9.79
C HIS A 136 -13.02 14.46 -9.31
N PHE A 137 -12.33 13.52 -9.95
CA PHE A 137 -10.95 13.13 -9.63
C PHE A 137 -9.91 14.16 -10.14
N LYS A 138 -10.25 14.92 -11.19
CA LYS A 138 -9.35 15.87 -11.88
C LYS A 138 -8.59 16.83 -10.96
N ARG A 139 -9.16 17.19 -9.80
CA ARG A 139 -8.48 18.08 -8.84
C ARG A 139 -7.18 17.49 -8.27
N PHE A 140 -6.99 16.18 -8.34
CA PHE A 140 -5.79 15.47 -7.90
C PHE A 140 -4.80 15.22 -9.03
N GLU A 141 -5.11 15.66 -10.23
CA GLU A 141 -4.22 15.61 -11.38
C GLU A 141 -3.41 16.90 -11.45
N TYR A 142 -2.21 16.83 -12.02
CA TYR A 142 -1.49 18.03 -12.43
C TYR A 142 -2.24 18.71 -13.57
N GLU A 143 -2.24 20.05 -13.56
CA GLU A 143 -2.69 20.80 -14.72
C GLU A 143 -1.76 20.52 -15.91
N PRO A 144 -2.26 20.48 -17.16
CA PRO A 144 -1.44 20.26 -18.33
C PRO A 144 -0.26 21.25 -18.40
N GLY A 145 0.96 20.73 -18.53
CA GLY A 145 2.19 21.51 -18.56
C GLY A 145 2.72 21.92 -17.17
N LYS A 146 2.07 21.50 -16.08
CA LYS A 146 2.54 21.67 -14.70
C LYS A 146 3.04 20.36 -14.08
N GLU A 147 3.14 19.31 -14.88
CA GLU A 147 3.72 18.04 -14.46
C GLU A 147 5.19 18.21 -14.09
N PRO A 148 5.70 17.48 -13.09
CA PRO A 148 7.12 17.52 -12.77
C PRO A 148 7.97 16.95 -13.92
N ASN A 149 8.79 17.79 -14.53
CA ASN A 149 9.67 17.43 -15.65
C ASN A 149 10.93 16.65 -15.22
N TYR A 150 11.31 16.72 -13.94
CA TYR A 150 12.51 16.07 -13.40
C TYR A 150 12.52 14.55 -13.63
N LEU A 151 11.36 13.89 -13.71
CA LEU A 151 11.29 12.45 -14.00
C LEU A 151 11.86 12.13 -15.38
N LYS A 152 11.53 12.95 -16.38
CA LYS A 152 12.06 12.82 -17.73
C LYS A 152 13.49 13.35 -17.83
N GLU A 153 13.73 14.56 -17.34
CA GLU A 153 15.01 15.26 -17.49
C GLU A 153 16.15 14.62 -16.68
N THR A 154 15.87 14.12 -15.47
CA THR A 154 16.89 13.56 -14.56
C THR A 154 17.00 12.04 -14.66
N TYR A 155 15.89 11.34 -14.94
CA TYR A 155 15.85 9.87 -14.90
C TYR A 155 15.55 9.22 -16.25
N GLY A 156 15.27 9.99 -17.31
CA GLY A 156 14.93 9.45 -18.63
C GLY A 156 13.65 8.62 -18.61
N LEU A 157 12.80 8.80 -17.60
CA LEU A 157 11.52 8.12 -17.50
C LEU A 157 10.51 8.91 -18.33
N ASP A 158 10.15 8.36 -19.49
CA ASP A 158 9.02 8.88 -20.24
C ASP A 158 7.76 8.72 -19.38
N ALA A 159 7.11 9.85 -19.07
CA ALA A 159 5.75 9.80 -18.58
C ALA A 159 4.94 9.09 -19.67
N PRO A 160 4.18 8.02 -19.35
CA PRO A 160 3.50 7.21 -20.34
C PRO A 160 2.71 8.10 -21.31
N GLU A 161 3.04 8.01 -22.60
CA GLU A 161 2.36 8.75 -23.65
C GLU A 161 0.87 8.36 -23.66
N ALA A 162 0.02 9.38 -23.53
CA ALA A 162 -1.41 9.38 -23.85
C ALA A 162 -2.31 8.37 -23.11
N ALA A 163 -2.96 8.80 -22.02
CA ALA A 163 -4.42 8.63 -21.82
C ALA A 163 -4.94 9.18 -20.48
N THR A 164 -4.09 9.38 -19.47
CA THR A 164 -4.54 9.80 -18.12
C THR A 164 -3.63 10.89 -17.59
N ASN A 165 -4.20 12.03 -17.21
CA ASN A 165 -3.45 13.15 -16.63
C ASN A 165 -2.58 12.68 -15.46
N SER A 166 -1.37 13.21 -15.35
CA SER A 166 -0.43 12.81 -14.29
C SER A 166 -1.03 13.07 -12.91
N VAL A 167 -1.15 12.02 -12.10
CA VAL A 167 -1.74 12.14 -10.75
C VAL A 167 -0.74 12.77 -9.80
N ASN A 168 -1.15 13.83 -9.12
CA ASN A 168 -0.42 14.43 -8.02
C ASN A 168 -0.67 13.63 -6.73
N VAL A 169 0.12 12.56 -6.55
CA VAL A 169 0.07 11.67 -5.37
C VAL A 169 0.28 12.43 -4.07
N GLY A 170 1.14 13.45 -4.08
CA GLY A 170 1.37 14.33 -2.94
C GLY A 170 0.10 15.01 -2.46
N LYS A 171 -0.67 15.58 -3.39
CA LYS A 171 -1.97 16.19 -3.10
C LYS A 171 -2.99 15.13 -2.67
N LEU A 172 -3.08 14.02 -3.38
CA LEU A 172 -4.02 12.92 -3.09
C LEU A 172 -3.88 12.38 -1.65
N VAL A 173 -2.65 12.35 -1.13
CA VAL A 173 -2.36 11.92 0.24
C VAL A 173 -2.51 13.07 1.25
N ASN A 174 -1.93 14.24 0.98
CA ASN A 174 -1.76 15.28 1.99
C ASN A 174 -2.94 16.24 2.15
N ASP A 175 -3.81 16.37 1.15
CA ASP A 175 -4.89 17.38 1.14
C ASP A 175 -5.82 17.23 2.36
N ASP A 176 -6.14 15.99 2.76
CA ASP A 176 -6.90 15.72 3.99
C ASP A 176 -6.39 14.47 4.73
N PHE A 177 -5.19 14.57 5.32
CA PHE A 177 -4.61 13.54 6.17
C PHE A 177 -4.65 13.93 7.66
N ARG A 178 -5.22 13.05 8.50
CA ARG A 178 -5.26 13.25 9.96
C ARG A 178 -5.01 11.94 10.71
N TYR A 179 -4.16 12.05 11.74
CA TYR A 179 -4.19 11.11 12.86
C TYR A 179 -5.38 11.45 13.74
N VAL A 180 -6.14 10.45 14.14
CA VAL A 180 -7.37 10.62 14.91
C VAL A 180 -7.49 9.61 16.02
N ASP A 181 -8.23 9.99 17.06
CA ASP A 181 -8.62 9.08 18.14
C ASP A 181 -9.74 8.17 17.66
N SER A 182 -9.52 6.85 17.74
CA SER A 182 -10.51 5.83 17.37
C SER A 182 -11.78 5.92 18.21
N GLU A 183 -11.76 6.43 19.44
CA GLU A 183 -12.98 6.60 20.25
C GLU A 183 -13.96 7.60 19.62
N THR A 184 -13.46 8.55 18.83
CA THR A 184 -14.25 9.65 18.26
C THR A 184 -14.50 9.51 16.74
N PHE A 185 -13.87 8.54 16.08
CA PHE A 185 -14.00 8.32 14.63
C PHE A 185 -14.50 6.90 14.31
N SER A 186 -15.81 6.78 14.06
CA SER A 186 -16.47 5.50 13.74
C SER A 186 -15.84 4.77 12.55
N GLY A 187 -15.35 5.48 11.54
CA GLY A 187 -14.66 4.86 10.39
C GLY A 187 -13.39 4.12 10.79
N VAL A 188 -12.65 4.63 11.78
CA VAL A 188 -11.46 3.97 12.33
C VAL A 188 -11.86 2.76 13.17
N GLN A 189 -12.92 2.88 14.00
CA GLN A 189 -13.46 1.74 14.74
C GLN A 189 -13.88 0.58 13.83
N VAL A 190 -14.52 0.88 12.70
CA VAL A 190 -14.88 -0.13 11.69
C VAL A 190 -13.62 -0.77 11.10
N ALA A 191 -12.60 0.02 10.78
CA ALA A 191 -11.33 -0.51 10.29
C ALA A 191 -10.65 -1.45 11.32
N ASP A 192 -10.67 -1.09 12.60
CA ASP A 192 -10.10 -1.90 13.69
C ASP A 192 -10.87 -3.21 13.91
N LEU A 193 -12.20 -3.18 13.80
CA LEU A 193 -13.03 -4.39 13.85
C LEU A 193 -12.70 -5.33 12.71
N ILE A 194 -12.55 -4.81 11.48
CA ILE A 194 -12.17 -5.61 10.31
C ILE A 194 -10.77 -6.17 10.46
N ALA A 195 -9.78 -5.34 10.84
CA ALA A 195 -8.40 -5.76 11.03
C ALA A 195 -8.28 -6.84 12.13
N SER A 196 -8.98 -6.65 13.25
CA SER A 196 -9.05 -7.63 14.34
C SER A 196 -9.72 -8.93 13.91
N GLY A 197 -10.81 -8.84 13.14
CA GLY A 197 -11.51 -10.00 12.56
C GLY A 197 -10.58 -10.80 11.65
N VAL A 198 -9.93 -10.13 10.69
CA VAL A 198 -8.95 -10.75 9.78
C VAL A 198 -7.83 -11.45 10.57
N ARG A 199 -7.23 -10.76 11.55
CA ARG A 199 -6.18 -11.34 12.38
C ARG A 199 -6.63 -12.62 13.10
N ARG A 200 -7.85 -12.62 13.66
CA ARG A 200 -8.40 -13.78 14.38
C ARG A 200 -8.72 -14.94 13.44
N VAL A 201 -9.26 -14.68 12.24
CA VAL A 201 -9.50 -15.71 11.22
C VAL A 201 -8.19 -16.35 10.79
N LEU A 202 -7.17 -15.55 10.47
CA LEU A 202 -5.86 -16.06 10.05
C LEU A 202 -5.16 -16.90 11.12
N ARG A 203 -5.49 -16.68 12.41
CA ARG A 203 -4.95 -17.46 13.53
C ARG A 203 -5.86 -18.61 13.96
N SER A 204 -6.95 -18.89 13.24
CA SER A 204 -7.94 -19.92 13.59
C SER A 204 -8.57 -19.75 14.99
N ASN A 205 -8.76 -18.50 15.43
CA ASN A 205 -9.30 -18.18 16.76
C ASN A 205 -10.83 -17.99 16.77
N PHE A 206 -11.56 -18.78 15.99
CA PHE A 206 -13.03 -18.76 15.97
C PHE A 206 -13.59 -20.18 15.96
N ASP A 207 -14.74 -20.38 16.60
CA ASP A 207 -15.46 -21.67 16.59
C ASP A 207 -16.00 -22.03 15.20
N SER A 208 -16.16 -21.04 14.31
CA SER A 208 -16.58 -21.22 12.92
C SER A 208 -15.86 -20.24 11.98
N PRO A 209 -14.59 -20.51 11.65
CA PRO A 209 -13.76 -19.61 10.84
C PRO A 209 -14.38 -19.30 9.46
N GLU A 210 -15.07 -20.25 8.84
CA GLU A 210 -15.68 -20.11 7.51
C GLU A 210 -16.81 -19.08 7.51
N LYS A 211 -17.68 -19.13 8.52
CA LYS A 211 -18.80 -18.16 8.66
C LYS A 211 -18.27 -16.74 8.86
N VAL A 212 -17.22 -16.60 9.67
CA VAL A 212 -16.58 -15.31 9.92
C VAL A 212 -15.85 -14.82 8.66
N ALA A 213 -15.16 -15.70 7.93
CA ALA A 213 -14.50 -15.38 6.67
C ALA A 213 -15.49 -14.88 5.61
N LEU A 214 -16.66 -15.52 5.48
CA LEU A 214 -17.75 -15.06 4.60
C LEU A 214 -18.26 -13.68 5.02
N ALA A 215 -18.53 -13.47 6.31
CA ALA A 215 -19.00 -12.19 6.84
C ALA A 215 -18.00 -11.05 6.60
N LEU A 216 -16.71 -11.30 6.83
CA LEU A 216 -15.65 -10.34 6.54
C LEU A 216 -15.52 -10.10 5.03
N GLY A 217 -15.56 -11.16 4.22
CA GLY A 217 -15.42 -11.10 2.77
C GLY A 217 -16.50 -10.26 2.10
N MET A 218 -17.74 -10.29 2.58
CA MET A 218 -18.84 -9.44 2.07
C MET A 218 -18.55 -7.93 2.18
N ASN A 219 -17.64 -7.53 3.06
CA ASN A 219 -17.27 -6.13 3.25
C ASN A 219 -16.07 -5.70 2.41
N MET A 220 -15.40 -6.64 1.73
CA MET A 220 -14.16 -6.40 1.00
C MET A 220 -14.38 -6.34 -0.51
N LEU A 221 -13.52 -5.61 -1.21
CA LEU A 221 -13.58 -5.56 -2.67
C LEU A 221 -12.99 -6.84 -3.27
N GLN A 222 -13.69 -7.46 -4.20
CA GLN A 222 -13.14 -8.59 -4.94
C GLN A 222 -11.90 -8.14 -5.73
N ALA A 223 -10.79 -8.81 -5.50
CA ALA A 223 -9.57 -8.55 -6.24
C ALA A 223 -9.71 -9.01 -7.71
N PRO A 224 -8.98 -8.39 -8.66
CA PRO A 224 -8.89 -8.88 -10.03
C PRO A 224 -8.48 -10.36 -10.09
N LYS A 225 -8.86 -11.05 -11.16
CA LYS A 225 -8.56 -12.48 -11.37
C LYS A 225 -7.09 -12.78 -11.09
N GLY A 226 -6.83 -13.80 -10.27
CA GLY A 226 -5.48 -14.22 -9.88
C GLY A 226 -4.87 -13.46 -8.69
N LYS A 227 -5.59 -12.48 -8.10
CA LYS A 227 -5.18 -11.80 -6.88
C LYS A 227 -6.11 -12.16 -5.72
N THR A 228 -5.61 -12.03 -4.49
CA THR A 228 -6.39 -12.23 -3.27
C THR A 228 -6.87 -10.91 -2.68
N THR A 229 -8.06 -10.94 -2.08
CA THR A 229 -8.66 -9.79 -1.40
C THR A 229 -7.86 -9.36 -0.16
N ILE A 230 -7.33 -10.33 0.58
CA ILE A 230 -6.33 -10.11 1.63
C ILE A 230 -4.96 -10.39 1.00
N ARG A 231 -4.10 -9.37 0.91
CA ARG A 231 -2.75 -9.54 0.35
C ARG A 231 -1.80 -10.02 1.44
N LEU A 232 -1.19 -11.18 1.23
CA LEU A 232 -0.11 -11.69 2.07
C LEU A 232 1.22 -11.18 1.52
N LEU A 233 2.00 -10.50 2.34
CA LEU A 233 3.28 -9.93 1.98
C LEU A 233 4.39 -10.62 2.78
N SER A 234 5.52 -10.89 2.12
CA SER A 234 6.76 -11.31 2.77
C SER A 234 7.85 -10.30 2.46
N LEU A 235 8.64 -9.95 3.48
CA LEU A 235 9.89 -9.20 3.30
C LEU A 235 11.09 -10.15 3.20
N ASP A 236 10.90 -11.42 3.55
CA ASP A 236 11.88 -12.47 3.33
C ASP A 236 11.71 -13.01 1.90
N GLN A 237 12.59 -12.58 0.99
CA GLN A 237 12.55 -12.96 -0.42
C GLN A 237 13.11 -14.37 -0.69
N ALA A 238 13.75 -15.00 0.29
CA ALA A 238 14.35 -16.33 0.15
C ALA A 238 13.49 -17.45 0.77
N GLY A 239 12.32 -17.12 1.32
CA GLY A 239 11.17 -17.99 1.60
C GLY A 239 11.39 -19.36 2.27
N HIS A 240 10.86 -19.53 3.48
CA HIS A 240 10.39 -20.83 3.98
C HIS A 240 8.89 -20.74 4.24
N VAL A 241 8.14 -21.71 3.71
CA VAL A 241 6.71 -21.89 4.02
C VAL A 241 6.63 -22.92 5.13
N ASP A 242 5.95 -22.60 6.24
CA ASP A 242 5.63 -23.59 7.28
C ASP A 242 4.91 -24.79 6.63
N GLU A 243 5.43 -26.01 6.81
CA GLU A 243 4.86 -27.25 6.25
C GLU A 243 3.39 -27.45 6.64
N ARG A 244 2.96 -26.93 7.79
CA ARG A 244 1.57 -26.99 8.24
C ARG A 244 0.67 -26.02 7.48
N GLN A 245 1.16 -24.82 7.14
CA GLN A 245 0.42 -23.86 6.31
C GLN A 245 0.40 -24.31 4.84
N ARG A 246 1.47 -24.94 4.35
CA ARG A 246 1.54 -25.51 3.00
C ARG A 246 0.38 -26.47 2.71
N ARG A 247 0.04 -27.37 3.65
CA ARG A 247 -1.09 -28.30 3.51
C ARG A 247 -2.47 -27.61 3.43
N VAL A 248 -2.62 -26.43 4.04
CA VAL A 248 -3.87 -25.66 3.98
C VAL A 248 -3.97 -24.94 2.64
N PHE A 249 -2.89 -24.37 2.13
CA PHE A 249 -2.87 -23.75 0.80
C PHE A 249 -3.04 -24.78 -0.33
N ASP A 250 -2.41 -25.95 -0.22
CA ASP A 250 -2.54 -27.04 -1.19
C ASP A 250 -3.99 -27.57 -1.23
N SER A 251 -4.65 -27.70 -0.07
CA SER A 251 -6.06 -28.13 -0.03
C SER A 251 -7.05 -27.09 -0.56
N TRP A 252 -6.67 -25.81 -0.63
CA TRP A 252 -7.46 -24.75 -1.27
C TRP A 252 -7.24 -24.73 -2.78
N ALA A 253 -6.04 -25.07 -3.26
CA ALA A 253 -5.71 -25.19 -4.68
C ALA A 253 -6.43 -26.38 -5.36
N ASP A 254 -6.72 -27.45 -4.61
CA ASP A 254 -7.47 -28.63 -5.10
C ASP A 254 -9.00 -28.40 -5.21
N THR A 255 -9.50 -27.19 -4.93
CA THR A 255 -10.89 -26.82 -5.17
C THR A 255 -11.11 -26.57 -6.67
N PRO A 256 -12.09 -27.21 -7.35
CA PRO A 256 -12.26 -27.07 -8.80
C PRO A 256 -12.45 -25.59 -9.21
N GLY A 257 -11.44 -25.04 -9.89
CA GLY A 257 -11.48 -23.67 -10.42
C GLY A 257 -10.27 -22.77 -10.11
N HIS A 258 -9.31 -23.21 -9.29
CA HIS A 258 -8.11 -22.42 -8.99
C HIS A 258 -6.85 -22.90 -9.73
N PHE A 259 -6.07 -21.94 -10.24
CA PHE A 259 -4.88 -22.15 -11.08
C PHE A 259 -3.65 -22.51 -10.22
N ASP A 260 -2.96 -23.58 -10.62
CA ASP A 260 -1.72 -24.08 -10.02
C ASP A 260 -0.54 -23.12 -10.27
N LEU A 261 -0.08 -22.45 -9.21
CA LEU A 261 1.05 -21.50 -9.25
C LEU A 261 2.42 -22.18 -9.30
N THR A 262 2.51 -23.52 -9.27
CA THR A 262 3.80 -24.22 -9.33
C THR A 262 4.34 -24.39 -10.76
N LYS A 263 3.59 -24.00 -11.79
CA LYS A 263 3.96 -24.23 -13.20
C LYS A 263 4.73 -23.10 -13.91
N GLN A 264 5.20 -22.06 -13.23
CA GLN A 264 5.99 -20.98 -13.86
C GLN A 264 7.40 -20.77 -13.29
N ALA A 265 8.03 -21.82 -12.76
CA ALA A 265 9.46 -21.84 -12.53
C ALA A 265 10.15 -22.80 -13.52
N ARG A 266 10.26 -22.37 -14.78
CA ARG A 266 11.29 -22.80 -15.74
C ARG A 266 11.64 -21.64 -16.64
#